data_AF-A0A7K3YBC5-F1
#
_entry.id   AF-A0A7K3YBC5-F1
#
_cell.length_a   1.000
_cell.length_b   1.000
_cell.length_c   1.000
_cell.angle_alpha   90.00
_cell.angle_beta   90.00
_cell.angle_gamma   90.00
#
_symmetry.space_group_name_H-M   'P 1'
#
loop_
_entity.id
_entity.type
_entity.pdbx_description
1 polymer ?
#
loop_
_entity_poly.entity_id
_entity_poly.type
_entity_poly.pdbx_seq_one_letter_code
_entity_poly.pdbx_strand_id
1 'polypeptide(L)'
;MSPSEVVPRFIREIYRVRPDLKVTRTAIHKILFEVKATLPENDPERGYLPFYWYKYGPYSEVVESSLDSMKRQGVLREEKTETGKTLLVLNASPGDPGSVCEDGLSAVVGRIVRGIDPYRIGTFVDRIYWDYAPYEFMPRYKVDFLPGFEGCLASRLEGQRTLSQWSLCDPETPDIDRLEDALYMCEAALVEDPLFRDFNDEFVAYASGAGKAFDIARMDESIMRPVILATQAVALEIWYTFAGGVRILEGGHDDYYNGRLGRWEQEYRKTLSALAPMVSTYTGYIRESAGRIPSREPDERRKRILSSLIEGYFSI
;
A
#
# COMPACT_ATOMS: atom_id res chain seq x y z
N MET A 1 -22.71 4.95 -24.47
CA MET A 1 -22.60 6.06 -23.50
C MET A 1 -21.14 6.52 -23.47
N SER A 2 -20.84 7.70 -22.94
CA SER A 2 -19.44 8.16 -22.83
C SER A 2 -18.87 7.92 -21.43
N PRO A 3 -17.55 7.73 -21.25
CA PRO A 3 -16.94 7.66 -19.92
C PRO A 3 -17.27 8.90 -19.06
N SER A 4 -17.43 10.06 -19.69
CA SER A 4 -17.81 11.34 -19.09
C SER A 4 -19.21 11.37 -18.47
N GLU A 5 -20.08 10.40 -18.78
CA GLU A 5 -21.42 10.29 -18.19
C GLU A 5 -21.50 9.16 -17.16
N VAL A 6 -20.82 8.04 -17.45
CA VAL A 6 -20.92 6.83 -16.64
C VAL A 6 -20.23 6.97 -15.30
N VAL A 7 -19.00 7.49 -15.27
CA VAL A 7 -18.24 7.61 -14.01
C VAL A 7 -18.88 8.61 -13.04
N PRO A 8 -19.31 9.82 -13.46
CA PRO A 8 -20.08 10.71 -12.58
C PRO A 8 -21.39 10.10 -12.08
N ARG A 9 -22.06 9.26 -12.88
CA ARG A 9 -23.26 8.54 -12.44
C ARG A 9 -22.94 7.58 -11.31
N PHE A 10 -21.88 6.77 -11.42
CA PHE A 10 -21.45 5.89 -10.33
C PHE A 10 -21.08 6.67 -9.06
N ILE A 11 -20.36 7.79 -9.20
CA ILE A 11 -20.00 8.62 -8.05
C ILE A 11 -21.25 9.17 -7.36
N ARG A 12 -22.24 9.68 -8.12
CA ARG A 12 -23.52 10.14 -7.56
C ARG A 12 -24.25 9.00 -6.86
N GLU A 13 -24.22 7.80 -7.42
CA GLU A 13 -24.88 6.63 -6.85
C GLU A 13 -24.33 6.27 -5.47
N ILE A 14 -23.01 6.38 -5.26
CA ILE A 14 -22.38 6.18 -3.94
C ILE A 14 -23.06 7.07 -2.89
N TYR A 15 -23.19 8.37 -3.19
CA TYR A 15 -23.82 9.33 -2.27
C TYR A 15 -25.35 9.25 -2.26
N ARG A 16 -26.00 8.71 -3.30
CA ARG A 16 -27.44 8.42 -3.26
C ARG A 16 -27.75 7.30 -2.27
N VAL A 17 -26.93 6.24 -2.29
CA VAL A 17 -27.07 5.09 -1.39
C VAL A 17 -26.70 5.45 0.04
N ARG A 18 -25.64 6.25 0.24
CA ARG A 18 -25.19 6.74 1.54
C ARG A 18 -24.90 8.25 1.50
N PRO A 19 -25.92 9.11 1.69
CA PRO A 19 -25.74 10.57 1.66
C PRO A 19 -24.82 11.12 2.76
N ASP A 20 -24.70 10.40 3.86
CA ASP A 20 -23.85 10.71 5.02
C ASP A 20 -22.39 10.33 4.82
N LEU A 21 -22.08 9.52 3.80
CA LEU A 21 -20.74 8.99 3.59
C LEU A 21 -19.78 10.11 3.16
N LYS A 22 -18.73 10.31 3.96
CA LYS A 22 -17.62 11.22 3.64
C LYS A 22 -16.38 10.41 3.34
N VAL A 23 -15.90 10.47 2.11
CA VAL A 23 -14.80 9.61 1.63
C VAL A 23 -13.69 10.41 0.99
N THR A 24 -12.46 9.92 1.10
CA THR A 24 -11.32 10.48 0.36
C THR A 24 -11.44 10.16 -1.13
N ARG A 25 -10.71 10.90 -1.97
CA ARG A 25 -10.57 10.55 -3.39
C ARG A 25 -10.11 9.10 -3.57
N THR A 26 -9.07 8.71 -2.83
CA THR A 26 -8.54 7.34 -2.84
C THR A 26 -9.62 6.30 -2.54
N ALA A 27 -10.48 6.54 -1.56
CA ALA A 27 -11.58 5.63 -1.25
C ALA A 27 -12.58 5.50 -2.40
N ILE A 28 -12.91 6.59 -3.10
CA ILE A 28 -13.80 6.51 -4.28
C ILE A 28 -13.19 5.63 -5.37
N HIS A 29 -11.89 5.76 -5.66
CA HIS A 29 -11.20 4.87 -6.61
C HIS A 29 -11.35 3.40 -6.22
N LYS A 30 -11.24 3.09 -4.92
CA LYS A 30 -11.34 1.74 -4.37
C LYS A 30 -12.76 1.18 -4.47
N ILE A 31 -13.77 2.01 -4.16
CA ILE A 31 -15.19 1.65 -4.35
C ILE A 31 -15.48 1.36 -5.81
N LEU A 32 -15.09 2.25 -6.73
CA LEU A 32 -15.35 2.09 -8.15
C LEU A 32 -14.55 0.93 -8.78
N PHE A 33 -13.38 0.62 -8.24
CA PHE A 33 -12.63 -0.57 -8.63
C PHE A 33 -13.37 -1.85 -8.22
N GLU A 34 -13.87 -1.94 -6.99
CA GLU A 34 -14.68 -3.09 -6.55
C GLU A 34 -15.98 -3.22 -7.35
N VAL A 35 -16.60 -2.10 -7.72
CA VAL A 35 -17.75 -2.09 -8.65
C VAL A 35 -17.33 -2.72 -9.98
N LYS A 36 -16.25 -2.26 -10.62
CA LYS A 36 -15.74 -2.86 -11.87
C LYS A 36 -15.50 -4.36 -11.71
N ALA A 37 -14.85 -4.78 -10.62
CA ALA A 37 -14.50 -6.17 -10.36
C ALA A 37 -15.74 -7.07 -10.14
N THR A 38 -16.81 -6.52 -9.60
CA THR A 38 -18.07 -7.24 -9.34
C THR A 38 -18.99 -7.29 -10.56
N LEU A 39 -18.83 -6.36 -11.52
CA LEU A 39 -19.61 -6.35 -12.75
C LEU A 39 -19.24 -7.55 -13.65
N PRO A 40 -20.23 -8.14 -14.37
CA PRO A 40 -19.96 -9.18 -15.34
C PRO A 40 -18.92 -8.75 -16.38
N GLU A 41 -18.09 -9.68 -16.86
CA GLU A 41 -17.02 -9.39 -17.83
C GLU A 41 -17.56 -8.78 -19.13
N ASN A 42 -18.76 -9.20 -19.55
CA ASN A 42 -19.44 -8.72 -20.76
C ASN A 42 -20.20 -7.40 -20.54
N ASP A 43 -20.19 -6.83 -19.33
CA ASP A 43 -20.87 -5.57 -19.05
C ASP A 43 -20.13 -4.41 -19.75
N PRO A 44 -20.79 -3.67 -20.65
CA PRO A 44 -20.14 -2.60 -21.41
C PRO A 44 -19.64 -1.46 -20.51
N GLU A 45 -20.21 -1.30 -19.31
CA GLU A 45 -19.80 -0.24 -18.39
C GLU A 45 -18.47 -0.50 -17.70
N ARG A 46 -18.06 -1.77 -17.65
CA ARG A 46 -16.75 -2.18 -17.14
C ARG A 46 -15.60 -1.52 -17.93
N GLY A 47 -15.81 -1.26 -19.22
CA GLY A 47 -14.86 -0.55 -20.10
C GLY A 47 -14.74 0.96 -19.83
N TYR A 48 -15.71 1.58 -19.14
CA TYR A 48 -15.64 3.00 -18.75
C TYR A 48 -14.91 3.23 -17.43
N LEU A 49 -14.51 2.16 -16.76
CA LEU A 49 -13.77 2.17 -15.51
C LEU A 49 -12.37 1.58 -15.71
N PRO A 50 -11.48 2.18 -16.53
CA PRO A 50 -10.13 1.65 -16.68
C PRO A 50 -9.33 1.93 -15.40
N PHE A 51 -8.64 0.91 -14.87
CA PHE A 51 -7.82 1.02 -13.67
C PHE A 51 -6.42 0.44 -13.92
N TYR A 52 -5.46 0.90 -13.13
CA TYR A 52 -4.15 0.25 -12.99
C TYR A 52 -3.71 0.29 -11.52
N TRP A 53 -2.89 -0.67 -11.12
CA TRP A 53 -2.33 -0.78 -9.77
C TRP A 53 -1.12 0.14 -9.62
N TYR A 54 -1.14 1.02 -8.61
CA TYR A 54 -0.01 1.92 -8.35
C TYR A 54 0.19 2.16 -6.85
N LYS A 55 1.00 3.17 -6.49
CA LYS A 55 1.48 3.49 -5.12
C LYS A 55 0.43 3.40 -4.00
N TYR A 56 -0.84 3.63 -4.30
CA TYR A 56 -1.93 3.59 -3.32
C TYR A 56 -3.05 2.63 -3.75
N GLY A 57 -2.72 1.57 -4.49
CA GLY A 57 -3.63 0.54 -4.99
C GLY A 57 -4.22 0.89 -6.36
N PRO A 58 -5.40 0.36 -6.72
CA PRO A 58 -6.04 0.65 -7.99
C PRO A 58 -6.35 2.12 -8.14
N TYR A 59 -5.97 2.69 -9.28
CA TYR A 59 -6.15 4.08 -9.62
C TYR A 59 -6.65 4.22 -11.06
N SER A 60 -7.50 5.22 -11.30
CA SER A 60 -8.08 5.53 -12.60
C SER A 60 -8.02 7.03 -12.89
N GLU A 61 -7.30 7.42 -13.92
CA GLU A 61 -7.28 8.83 -14.37
C GLU A 61 -8.64 9.31 -14.85
N VAL A 62 -9.49 8.41 -15.35
CA VAL A 62 -10.86 8.73 -15.77
C VAL A 62 -11.72 9.08 -14.55
N VAL A 63 -11.57 8.32 -13.46
CA VAL A 63 -12.21 8.64 -12.18
C VAL A 63 -11.69 9.96 -11.63
N GLU A 64 -10.37 10.16 -11.63
CA GLU A 64 -9.76 11.40 -11.14
C GLU A 64 -10.25 12.63 -11.90
N SER A 65 -10.27 12.56 -13.24
CA SER A 65 -10.78 13.63 -14.10
C SER A 65 -12.26 13.91 -13.85
N SER A 66 -13.05 12.86 -13.62
CA SER A 66 -14.48 12.97 -13.30
C SER A 66 -14.70 13.65 -11.95
N LEU A 67 -13.92 13.30 -10.92
CA LEU A 67 -13.97 13.95 -9.61
C LEU A 67 -13.64 15.44 -9.72
N ASP A 68 -12.62 15.80 -10.49
CA ASP A 68 -12.24 17.20 -10.71
C ASP A 68 -13.28 17.99 -11.50
N SER A 69 -13.91 17.35 -12.49
CA SER A 69 -15.02 17.94 -13.23
C SER A 69 -16.22 18.19 -12.32
N MET A 70 -16.64 17.19 -11.54
CA MET A 70 -17.76 17.31 -10.61
C MET A 70 -17.52 18.35 -9.51
N LYS A 71 -16.28 18.48 -9.04
CA LYS A 71 -15.87 19.55 -8.11
C LYS A 71 -15.98 20.93 -8.76
N ARG A 72 -15.45 21.12 -9.97
CA ARG A 72 -15.54 22.40 -10.72
C ARG A 72 -16.99 22.78 -11.03
N GLN A 73 -17.86 21.80 -11.24
CA GLN A 73 -19.30 21.98 -11.45
C GLN A 73 -20.09 22.25 -10.15
N GLY A 74 -19.43 22.22 -8.99
CA GLY A 74 -20.09 22.43 -7.69
C GLY A 74 -20.97 21.26 -7.22
N VAL A 75 -20.87 20.09 -7.87
CA VAL A 75 -21.59 18.86 -7.50
C VAL A 75 -20.94 18.21 -6.28
N LEU A 76 -19.61 18.21 -6.22
CA LEU A 76 -18.84 17.74 -5.07
C LEU A 76 -18.18 18.91 -4.35
N ARG A 77 -18.15 18.83 -3.03
CA ARG A 77 -17.43 19.75 -2.15
C ARG A 77 -16.33 19.01 -1.39
N GLU A 78 -15.23 19.69 -1.16
CA GLU A 78 -14.18 19.21 -0.26
C GLU A 78 -14.38 19.76 1.15
N GLU A 79 -14.29 18.87 2.13
CA GLU A 79 -14.24 19.20 3.56
C GLU A 79 -12.88 18.78 4.11
N LYS A 80 -12.24 19.63 4.91
CA LYS A 80 -11.00 19.29 5.61
C LYS A 80 -11.34 18.75 6.99
N THR A 81 -10.75 17.62 7.36
CA THR A 81 -10.76 17.12 8.73
C THR A 81 -9.85 17.96 9.62
N GLU A 82 -9.99 17.83 10.93
CA GLU A 82 -9.07 18.42 11.92
C GLU A 82 -7.62 17.95 11.71
N THR A 83 -7.45 16.73 11.18
CA THR A 83 -6.15 16.15 10.81
C THR A 83 -5.62 16.61 9.45
N GLY A 84 -6.28 17.57 8.78
CA GLY A 84 -5.89 18.11 7.49
C GLY A 84 -6.19 17.21 6.29
N LYS A 85 -6.82 16.04 6.48
CA LYS A 85 -7.24 15.16 5.39
C LYS A 85 -8.42 15.77 4.66
N THR A 86 -8.47 15.59 3.35
CA THR A 86 -9.54 16.12 2.51
C THR A 86 -10.55 15.02 2.20
N LEU A 87 -11.82 15.25 2.54
CA LEU A 87 -12.96 14.39 2.29
C LEU A 87 -13.86 15.02 1.23
N LEU A 88 -14.47 14.19 0.39
CA LEU A 88 -15.46 14.60 -0.59
C LEU A 88 -16.86 14.32 -0.05
N VAL A 89 -17.75 15.29 -0.29
CA VAL A 89 -19.17 15.23 0.04
C VAL A 89 -19.99 15.72 -1.15
N LEU A 90 -21.18 15.16 -1.34
CA LEU A 90 -22.11 15.65 -2.34
C LEU A 90 -22.75 16.96 -1.87
N ASN A 91 -22.75 17.98 -2.74
CA ASN A 91 -23.44 19.24 -2.48
C ASN A 91 -24.94 19.03 -2.80
N ALA A 92 -25.81 19.01 -1.78
CA ALA A 92 -27.27 18.84 -1.99
C ALA A 92 -27.83 19.99 -2.84
N SER A 93 -28.77 19.81 -3.79
CA SER A 93 -29.75 18.75 -4.03
C SER A 93 -29.62 18.12 -5.42
N PRO A 94 -29.73 16.78 -5.58
CA PRO A 94 -30.42 16.26 -6.74
C PRO A 94 -31.91 16.57 -6.53
N GLY A 95 -32.45 17.55 -7.27
CA GLY A 95 -33.89 17.60 -7.44
C GLY A 95 -34.31 16.26 -8.05
N ASP A 96 -35.14 15.51 -7.33
CA ASP A 96 -35.62 14.18 -7.71
C ASP A 96 -36.11 14.17 -9.17
N PRO A 97 -35.42 13.51 -10.12
CA PRO A 97 -36.04 13.08 -11.34
C PRO A 97 -36.43 11.63 -11.09
N GLY A 98 -37.73 11.42 -10.92
CA GLY A 98 -38.29 10.21 -10.34
C GLY A 98 -37.85 8.90 -10.98
N SER A 99 -38.06 7.83 -10.20
CA SER A 99 -38.34 6.47 -10.68
C SER A 99 -37.67 6.10 -12.00
N VAL A 100 -36.39 5.76 -11.96
CA VAL A 100 -35.76 5.01 -13.04
C VAL A 100 -35.15 3.76 -12.42
N CYS A 101 -35.47 2.62 -13.02
CA CYS A 101 -35.26 1.24 -12.58
C CYS A 101 -34.03 1.00 -11.70
N GLU A 102 -34.14 0.02 -10.80
CA GLU A 102 -32.98 -0.70 -10.29
C GLU A 102 -32.27 -1.38 -11.47
N ASP A 103 -31.49 -0.62 -12.22
CA ASP A 103 -30.54 -1.17 -13.17
C ASP A 103 -29.57 -2.03 -12.35
N GLY A 104 -29.16 -3.19 -12.88
CA GLY A 104 -28.25 -4.11 -12.17
C GLY A 104 -26.99 -3.43 -11.63
N LEU A 105 -26.57 -2.34 -12.27
CA LEU A 105 -25.47 -1.46 -11.87
C LEU A 105 -25.73 -0.67 -10.59
N SER A 106 -26.92 -0.09 -10.42
CA SER A 106 -27.31 0.58 -9.17
C SER A 106 -27.37 -0.41 -8.01
N ALA A 107 -27.80 -1.66 -8.29
CA ALA A 107 -27.81 -2.72 -7.29
C ALA A 107 -26.39 -3.13 -6.85
N VAL A 108 -25.42 -3.20 -7.78
CA VAL A 108 -24.01 -3.52 -7.48
C VAL A 108 -23.37 -2.42 -6.64
N VAL A 109 -23.48 -1.15 -7.07
CA VAL A 109 -22.96 -0.01 -6.29
C VAL A 109 -23.61 0.02 -4.91
N GLY A 110 -24.94 -0.14 -4.85
CA GLY A 110 -25.69 -0.16 -3.61
C GLY A 110 -25.24 -1.27 -2.65
N ARG A 111 -24.96 -2.48 -3.16
CA ARG A 111 -24.46 -3.59 -2.35
C ARG A 111 -23.08 -3.29 -1.77
N ILE A 112 -22.14 -2.83 -2.60
CA ILE A 112 -20.76 -2.53 -2.17
C ILE A 112 -20.78 -1.41 -1.13
N VAL A 113 -21.44 -0.28 -1.44
CA VAL A 113 -21.45 0.90 -0.56
C VAL A 113 -22.13 0.63 0.78
N ARG A 114 -23.20 -0.19 0.82
CA ARG A 114 -23.83 -0.61 2.07
C ARG A 114 -22.93 -1.52 2.92
N GLY A 115 -22.02 -2.27 2.29
CA GLY A 115 -21.04 -3.10 2.97
C GLY A 115 -19.85 -2.34 3.55
N ILE A 116 -19.68 -1.05 3.24
CA ILE A 116 -18.57 -0.24 3.73
C ILE A 116 -18.92 0.33 5.11
N ASP A 117 -18.08 0.02 6.09
CA ASP A 117 -18.05 0.72 7.37
C ASP A 117 -17.25 2.04 7.21
N PRO A 118 -17.88 3.22 7.32
CA PRO A 118 -17.20 4.51 7.18
C PRO A 118 -16.09 4.73 8.20
N TYR A 119 -16.17 4.08 9.38
CA TYR A 119 -15.18 4.19 10.44
C TYR A 119 -14.01 3.20 10.26
N ARG A 120 -14.18 2.19 9.40
CA ARG A 120 -13.18 1.15 9.11
C ARG A 120 -12.88 1.03 7.62
N ILE A 121 -12.78 2.17 6.95
CA ILE A 121 -12.45 2.21 5.52
C ILE A 121 -11.09 1.58 5.20
N GLY A 122 -10.17 1.55 6.18
CA GLY A 122 -8.89 0.83 6.06
C GLY A 122 -9.09 -0.65 5.75
N THR A 123 -9.94 -1.34 6.51
CA THR A 123 -10.24 -2.77 6.31
C THR A 123 -10.82 -3.06 4.93
N PHE A 124 -11.66 -2.15 4.43
CA PHE A 124 -12.17 -2.24 3.05
C PHE A 124 -11.04 -2.14 2.01
N VAL A 125 -10.09 -1.22 2.21
CA VAL A 125 -8.93 -1.06 1.32
C VAL A 125 -7.99 -2.27 1.41
N ASP A 126 -7.73 -2.79 2.61
CA ASP A 126 -6.87 -3.95 2.83
C ASP A 126 -7.44 -5.17 2.10
N ARG A 127 -8.76 -5.39 2.19
CA ARG A 127 -9.45 -6.44 1.43
C ARG A 127 -9.22 -6.29 -0.07
N ILE A 128 -9.21 -5.07 -0.61
CA ILE A 128 -8.96 -4.88 -2.05
C ILE A 128 -7.56 -5.38 -2.44
N TYR A 129 -6.54 -5.17 -1.60
CA TYR A 129 -5.21 -5.73 -1.84
C TYR A 129 -5.22 -7.26 -1.78
N TRP A 130 -5.88 -7.85 -0.78
CA TRP A 130 -5.92 -9.31 -0.63
C TRP A 130 -6.69 -10.02 -1.75
N ASP A 131 -7.83 -9.46 -2.16
CA ASP A 131 -8.74 -10.12 -3.09
C ASP A 131 -8.37 -9.91 -4.56
N TYR A 132 -7.72 -8.77 -4.88
CA TYR A 132 -7.57 -8.34 -6.27
C TYR A 132 -6.14 -7.94 -6.69
N ALA A 133 -5.16 -7.88 -5.78
CA ALA A 133 -3.81 -7.51 -6.20
C ALA A 133 -3.23 -8.57 -7.15
N PRO A 134 -2.57 -8.15 -8.24
CA PRO A 134 -2.08 -9.07 -9.26
C PRO A 134 -0.91 -9.93 -8.80
N TYR A 135 -0.20 -9.51 -7.75
CA TYR A 135 0.99 -10.18 -7.24
C TYR A 135 0.91 -10.33 -5.73
N GLU A 136 1.25 -11.51 -5.23
CA GLU A 136 1.21 -11.87 -3.81
C GLU A 136 2.11 -10.98 -2.94
N PHE A 137 3.20 -10.46 -3.50
CA PHE A 137 4.05 -9.45 -2.85
C PHE A 137 3.24 -8.24 -2.35
N MET A 138 2.23 -7.79 -3.11
CA MET A 138 1.52 -6.54 -2.81
C MET A 138 0.79 -6.54 -1.46
N PRO A 139 -0.15 -7.46 -1.19
CA PRO A 139 -0.82 -7.50 0.10
C PRO A 139 0.16 -7.75 1.24
N ARG A 140 1.12 -8.67 1.07
CA ARG A 140 2.13 -8.96 2.10
C ARG A 140 2.97 -7.73 2.45
N TYR A 141 3.44 -6.99 1.45
CA TYR A 141 4.27 -5.82 1.70
C TYR A 141 3.46 -4.62 2.18
N LYS A 142 2.32 -4.34 1.53
CA LYS A 142 1.56 -3.11 1.77
C LYS A 142 0.64 -3.18 2.98
N VAL A 143 0.06 -4.35 3.26
CA VAL A 143 -0.93 -4.55 4.33
C VAL A 143 -0.27 -5.15 5.56
N ASP A 144 0.62 -6.14 5.41
CA ASP A 144 1.23 -6.79 6.59
C ASP A 144 2.51 -6.08 7.05
N PHE A 145 3.45 -5.83 6.13
CA PHE A 145 4.78 -5.31 6.51
C PHE A 145 4.79 -3.82 6.81
N LEU A 146 4.33 -2.97 5.88
CA LEU A 146 4.44 -1.51 6.04
C LEU A 146 3.72 -0.94 7.28
N PRO A 147 2.49 -1.37 7.63
CA PRO A 147 1.81 -0.88 8.83
C PRO A 147 2.50 -1.29 10.14
N GLY A 148 3.26 -2.39 10.14
CA GLY A 148 4.01 -2.86 11.31
C GLY A 148 5.02 -1.82 11.84
N PHE A 149 5.56 -0.95 10.97
CA PHE A 149 6.46 0.13 11.40
C PHE A 149 5.75 1.18 12.25
N GLU A 150 4.50 1.54 11.92
CA GLU A 150 3.72 2.50 12.70
C GLU A 150 3.42 1.93 14.10
N GLY A 151 3.09 0.63 14.18
CA GLY A 151 2.91 -0.08 15.45
C GLY A 151 4.19 -0.17 16.29
N CYS A 152 5.33 -0.48 15.66
CA CYS A 152 6.63 -0.54 16.32
C CYS A 152 7.05 0.83 16.90
N LEU A 153 6.78 1.93 16.20
CA LEU A 153 7.11 3.28 16.66
C LEU A 153 6.12 3.83 17.70
N ALA A 154 4.84 3.47 17.61
CA ALA A 154 3.80 3.94 18.52
C ALA A 154 3.82 3.25 19.90
N SER A 155 4.21 1.96 19.95
CA SER A 155 4.23 1.16 21.19
C SER A 155 5.34 1.53 22.17
N ARG A 156 6.32 2.36 21.77
CA ARG A 156 7.52 2.67 22.58
C ARG A 156 7.82 4.18 22.67
N LEU A 157 6.78 4.98 22.93
CA LEU A 157 6.91 6.42 23.15
C LEU A 157 7.92 6.74 24.27
N GLU A 158 8.84 7.65 23.96
CA GLU A 158 9.95 8.13 24.81
C GLU A 158 9.45 8.59 26.19
N GLY A 159 9.87 7.93 27.28
CA GLY A 159 9.69 8.44 28.64
C GLY A 159 9.39 7.43 29.76
N GLN A 160 8.97 6.20 29.47
CA GLN A 160 8.77 5.19 30.52
C GLN A 160 10.09 4.52 30.91
N ARG A 161 10.89 5.24 31.72
CA ARG A 161 12.15 4.73 32.30
C ARG A 161 11.95 3.89 33.57
N THR A 162 10.72 3.53 33.92
CA THR A 162 10.43 2.93 35.23
C THR A 162 9.40 1.82 35.16
N LEU A 163 9.91 0.62 35.43
CA LEU A 163 9.25 -0.57 36.02
C LEU A 163 8.87 -1.70 35.05
N SER A 164 9.68 -2.75 35.16
CA SER A 164 9.49 -4.15 34.70
C SER A 164 9.79 -4.50 33.24
N GLN A 165 11.08 -4.49 32.92
CA GLN A 165 11.69 -5.15 31.75
C GLN A 165 11.67 -6.71 31.84
N TRP A 166 10.88 -7.30 32.77
CA TRP A 166 10.91 -8.73 33.12
C TRP A 166 9.51 -9.30 33.43
N SER A 167 8.46 -8.87 32.72
CA SER A 167 7.21 -9.64 32.72
C SER A 167 7.30 -10.75 31.68
N LEU A 168 7.55 -11.97 32.16
CA LEU A 168 7.65 -13.22 31.38
C LEU A 168 6.34 -13.66 30.71
N CYS A 169 5.31 -12.81 30.64
CA CYS A 169 4.01 -13.10 30.05
C CYS A 169 3.35 -11.82 29.50
N ASP A 170 4.00 -11.10 28.58
CA ASP A 170 3.31 -10.07 27.80
C ASP A 170 3.20 -10.50 26.33
N PRO A 171 2.03 -10.99 25.86
CA PRO A 171 1.78 -11.34 24.46
C PRO A 171 1.78 -10.13 23.53
N GLU A 172 1.94 -8.93 24.09
CA GLU A 172 1.82 -7.62 23.45
C GLU A 172 3.16 -6.87 23.38
N THR A 173 4.26 -7.57 23.07
CA THR A 173 5.38 -6.91 22.36
C THR A 173 5.14 -7.07 20.86
N PRO A 174 4.37 -6.19 20.19
CA PRO A 174 4.36 -6.22 18.75
C PRO A 174 5.72 -5.74 18.24
N ASP A 175 6.40 -6.70 17.62
CA ASP A 175 6.46 -6.71 16.16
C ASP A 175 7.82 -6.44 15.51
N ILE A 176 8.97 -6.44 16.20
CA ILE A 176 10.23 -6.62 15.44
C ILE A 176 10.27 -8.03 14.86
N ASP A 177 9.91 -9.04 15.65
CA ASP A 177 9.82 -10.43 15.18
C ASP A 177 8.73 -10.59 14.11
N ARG A 178 7.57 -9.95 14.26
CA ARG A 178 6.53 -9.98 13.21
C ARG A 178 6.91 -9.15 11.98
N LEU A 179 7.64 -8.05 12.12
CA LEU A 179 8.19 -7.30 10.98
C LEU A 179 9.21 -8.14 10.22
N GLU A 180 10.07 -8.87 10.93
CA GLU A 180 11.01 -9.81 10.31
C GLU A 180 10.28 -10.97 9.62
N ASP A 181 9.30 -11.59 10.28
CA ASP A 181 8.49 -12.66 9.68
C ASP A 181 7.69 -12.13 8.47
N ALA A 182 7.11 -10.92 8.55
CA ALA A 182 6.41 -10.30 7.42
C ALA A 182 7.35 -10.00 6.25
N LEU A 183 8.57 -9.52 6.54
CA LEU A 183 9.60 -9.26 5.53
C LEU A 183 10.05 -10.56 4.85
N TYR A 184 10.23 -11.64 5.61
CA TYR A 184 10.49 -12.98 5.07
C TYR A 184 9.38 -13.42 4.10
N MET A 185 8.12 -13.26 4.49
CA MET A 185 6.99 -13.59 3.62
C MET A 185 6.94 -12.72 2.35
N CYS A 186 7.43 -11.48 2.41
CA CYS A 186 7.56 -10.63 1.23
C CYS A 186 8.67 -11.15 0.29
N GLU A 187 9.82 -11.54 0.82
CA GLU A 187 10.92 -12.09 0.04
C GLU A 187 10.53 -13.38 -0.69
N ALA A 188 9.79 -14.25 -0.01
CA ALA A 188 9.26 -15.49 -0.58
C ALA A 188 8.21 -15.25 -1.69
N ALA A 189 7.64 -14.05 -1.78
CA ALA A 189 6.59 -13.68 -2.73
C ALA A 189 7.08 -12.73 -3.84
N LEU A 190 8.39 -12.57 -4.01
CA LEU A 190 8.95 -11.74 -5.08
C LEU A 190 8.48 -12.19 -6.46
N VAL A 191 8.26 -11.22 -7.34
CA VAL A 191 7.74 -11.47 -8.69
C VAL A 191 8.84 -12.00 -9.59
N GLU A 192 8.62 -13.17 -10.18
CA GLU A 192 9.54 -13.83 -11.13
C GLU A 192 9.36 -13.31 -12.57
N ASP A 193 9.40 -11.99 -12.76
CA ASP A 193 9.34 -11.37 -14.09
C ASP A 193 10.68 -10.68 -14.43
N PRO A 194 11.19 -10.77 -15.68
CA PRO A 194 12.44 -10.11 -16.08
C PRO A 194 12.50 -8.61 -15.79
N LEU A 195 11.35 -7.91 -15.80
CA LEU A 195 11.24 -6.49 -15.45
C LEU A 195 11.70 -6.22 -14.02
N PHE A 196 11.51 -7.19 -13.12
CA PHE A 196 11.78 -7.07 -11.68
C PHE A 196 13.12 -7.65 -11.26
N ARG A 197 13.96 -8.15 -12.18
CA ARG A 197 15.25 -8.77 -11.82
C ARG A 197 16.11 -7.85 -10.94
N ASP A 198 16.43 -6.65 -11.44
CA ASP A 198 17.28 -5.71 -10.71
C ASP A 198 16.58 -5.22 -9.44
N PHE A 199 15.24 -5.12 -9.45
CA PHE A 199 14.49 -4.81 -8.24
C PHE A 199 14.62 -5.89 -7.16
N ASN A 200 14.55 -7.17 -7.55
CA ASN A 200 14.66 -8.29 -6.63
C ASN A 200 16.05 -8.32 -5.98
N ASP A 201 17.11 -8.01 -6.73
CA ASP A 201 18.48 -7.90 -6.19
C ASP A 201 18.56 -6.79 -5.12
N GLU A 202 17.99 -5.61 -5.40
CA GLU A 202 17.97 -4.49 -4.44
C GLU A 202 17.06 -4.78 -3.23
N PHE A 203 15.95 -5.50 -3.43
CA PHE A 203 15.07 -5.93 -2.36
C PHE A 203 15.76 -6.90 -1.41
N VAL A 204 16.48 -7.89 -1.95
CA VAL A 204 17.26 -8.87 -1.18
C VAL A 204 18.35 -8.16 -0.36
N ALA A 205 19.06 -7.20 -0.96
CA ALA A 205 20.05 -6.39 -0.25
C ALA A 205 19.41 -5.55 0.87
N TYR A 206 18.25 -4.95 0.61
CA TYR A 206 17.45 -4.25 1.61
C TYR A 206 17.02 -5.19 2.74
N ALA A 207 16.50 -6.38 2.43
CA ALA A 207 16.00 -7.34 3.40
C ALA A 207 17.12 -7.83 4.33
N SER A 208 18.30 -8.12 3.78
CA SER A 208 19.51 -8.42 4.56
C SER A 208 19.91 -7.27 5.49
N GLY A 209 19.83 -6.03 5.01
CA GLY A 209 20.06 -4.83 5.82
C GLY A 209 19.02 -4.67 6.94
N ALA A 210 17.75 -4.89 6.63
CA ALA A 210 16.65 -4.80 7.57
C ALA A 210 16.73 -5.87 8.67
N GLY A 211 17.13 -7.10 8.35
CA GLY A 211 17.40 -8.13 9.37
C GLY A 211 18.45 -7.67 10.39
N LYS A 212 19.55 -7.08 9.91
CA LYS A 212 20.59 -6.51 10.78
C LYS A 212 20.06 -5.31 11.57
N ALA A 213 19.21 -4.48 10.97
CA ALA A 213 18.56 -3.36 11.64
C ALA A 213 17.65 -3.83 12.79
N PHE A 214 16.90 -4.91 12.57
CA PHE A 214 16.05 -5.56 13.57
C PHE A 214 16.87 -6.14 14.73
N ASP A 215 18.01 -6.77 14.44
CA ASP A 215 18.94 -7.22 15.48
C ASP A 215 19.49 -6.07 16.33
N ILE A 216 19.91 -4.98 15.70
CA ILE A 216 20.35 -3.76 16.40
C ILE A 216 19.22 -3.23 17.31
N ALA A 217 18.02 -3.12 16.75
CA ALA A 217 16.83 -2.62 17.46
C ALA A 217 16.44 -3.48 18.66
N ARG A 218 16.72 -4.80 18.64
CA ARG A 218 16.56 -5.70 19.79
C ARG A 218 17.61 -5.48 20.88
N MET A 219 18.84 -5.10 20.51
CA MET A 219 19.97 -5.05 21.43
C MET A 219 20.14 -3.70 22.15
N ASP A 220 19.77 -2.59 21.51
CA ASP A 220 20.01 -1.25 22.07
C ASP A 220 18.83 -0.30 21.78
N GLU A 221 18.06 -0.02 22.83
CA GLU A 221 16.91 0.89 22.79
C GLU A 221 17.29 2.32 22.40
N SER A 222 18.53 2.76 22.66
CA SER A 222 18.97 4.13 22.37
C SER A 222 19.19 4.39 20.88
N ILE A 223 19.48 3.34 20.11
CA ILE A 223 19.69 3.41 18.65
C ILE A 223 18.56 2.73 17.86
N MET A 224 17.62 2.06 18.51
CA MET A 224 16.45 1.45 17.88
C MET A 224 15.68 2.45 17.02
N ARG A 225 15.21 3.56 17.60
CA ARG A 225 14.35 4.53 16.91
C ARG A 225 14.95 5.06 15.60
N PRO A 226 16.21 5.56 15.56
CA PRO A 226 16.80 6.03 14.30
C PRO A 226 16.98 4.89 13.27
N VAL A 227 17.33 3.68 13.72
CA VAL A 227 17.49 2.51 12.85
C VAL A 227 16.16 2.07 12.22
N ILE A 228 15.07 2.03 13.00
CA ILE A 228 13.73 1.69 12.51
C ILE A 228 13.20 2.76 11.57
N LEU A 229 13.41 4.05 11.87
CA LEU A 229 13.02 5.15 10.96
C LEU A 229 13.76 5.10 9.63
N ALA A 230 15.08 4.83 9.65
CA ALA A 230 15.87 4.67 8.43
C ALA A 230 15.38 3.47 7.61
N THR A 231 15.07 2.35 8.29
CA THR A 231 14.54 1.13 7.65
C THR A 231 13.16 1.37 7.02
N GLN A 232 12.26 2.07 7.71
CA GLN A 232 10.94 2.44 7.21
C GLN A 232 11.03 3.36 5.99
N ALA A 233 11.94 4.34 6.00
CA ALA A 233 12.10 5.27 4.88
C ALA A 233 12.44 4.53 3.58
N VAL A 234 13.40 3.60 3.64
CA VAL A 234 13.75 2.75 2.47
C VAL A 234 12.61 1.79 2.14
N ALA A 235 11.88 1.26 3.14
CA ALA A 235 10.73 0.38 2.92
C ALA A 235 9.66 1.04 2.02
N LEU A 236 9.42 2.34 2.20
CA LEU A 236 8.47 3.10 1.38
C LEU A 236 8.95 3.26 -0.06
N GLU A 237 10.25 3.48 -0.27
CA GLU A 237 10.84 3.62 -1.60
C GLU A 237 10.87 2.29 -2.35
N ILE A 238 11.11 1.18 -1.65
CA ILE A 238 10.93 -0.19 -2.17
C ILE A 238 9.49 -0.36 -2.69
N TRP A 239 8.48 0.00 -1.88
CA TRP A 239 7.08 -0.10 -2.29
C TRP A 239 6.76 0.74 -3.52
N TYR A 240 7.19 2.00 -3.54
CA TYR A 240 6.90 2.90 -4.65
C TYR A 240 7.59 2.48 -5.95
N THR A 241 8.80 1.93 -5.85
CA THR A 241 9.52 1.36 -6.99
C THR A 241 8.79 0.13 -7.51
N PHE A 242 8.44 -0.81 -6.63
CA PHE A 242 7.70 -2.02 -6.98
C PHE A 242 6.38 -1.70 -7.68
N ALA A 243 5.54 -0.86 -7.06
CA ALA A 243 4.25 -0.46 -7.61
C ALA A 243 4.37 0.26 -8.96
N GLY A 244 5.51 0.92 -9.22
CA GLY A 244 5.84 1.52 -10.51
C GLY A 244 6.09 0.49 -11.62
N GLY A 245 6.64 -0.67 -11.28
CA GLY A 245 6.82 -1.81 -12.19
C GLY A 245 5.50 -2.55 -12.44
N VAL A 246 4.69 -2.75 -11.40
CA VAL A 246 3.44 -3.53 -11.47
C VAL A 246 2.51 -3.02 -12.56
N ARG A 247 2.29 -1.70 -12.65
CA ARG A 247 1.42 -1.07 -13.66
C ARG A 247 1.85 -1.27 -15.12
N ILE A 248 2.99 -1.89 -15.38
CA ILE A 248 3.50 -2.16 -16.73
C ILE A 248 3.14 -3.59 -17.15
N LEU A 249 3.00 -4.51 -16.19
CA LEU A 249 2.71 -5.92 -16.45
C LEU A 249 1.22 -6.12 -16.79
N GLU A 250 0.91 -7.16 -17.56
CA GLU A 250 -0.44 -7.45 -18.09
C GLU A 250 -1.54 -7.54 -17.01
N GLY A 251 -1.22 -8.02 -15.80
CA GLY A 251 -2.17 -8.04 -14.67
C GLY A 251 -2.29 -6.71 -13.89
N GLY A 252 -1.41 -5.75 -14.17
CA GLY A 252 -1.29 -4.51 -13.42
C GLY A 252 -2.08 -3.33 -13.98
N HIS A 253 -2.56 -3.40 -15.22
CA HIS A 253 -3.30 -2.31 -15.87
C HIS A 253 -4.39 -2.81 -16.81
N ASP A 254 -5.38 -1.95 -17.05
CA ASP A 254 -6.40 -2.13 -18.08
C ASP A 254 -5.85 -1.73 -19.46
N ASP A 255 -6.27 -2.43 -20.52
CA ASP A 255 -5.85 -2.21 -21.92
C ASP A 255 -5.95 -0.75 -22.38
N TYR A 256 -6.87 0.02 -21.79
CA TYR A 256 -6.96 1.47 -21.98
C TYR A 256 -5.61 2.19 -21.82
N TYR A 257 -4.71 1.66 -20.98
CA TYR A 257 -3.40 2.24 -20.68
C TYR A 257 -2.24 1.71 -21.53
N ASN A 258 -2.48 0.81 -22.50
CA ASN A 258 -1.42 0.22 -23.33
C ASN A 258 -0.57 1.27 -24.07
N GLY A 259 -1.16 2.41 -24.43
CA GLY A 259 -0.43 3.54 -25.03
C GLY A 259 0.57 4.25 -24.10
N ARG A 260 0.61 3.91 -22.81
CA ARG A 260 1.48 4.54 -21.80
C ARG A 260 2.65 3.70 -21.34
N LEU A 261 2.67 2.42 -21.70
CA LEU A 261 3.64 1.45 -21.16
C LEU A 261 5.09 1.90 -21.37
N GLY A 262 5.45 2.37 -22.56
CA GLY A 262 6.81 2.84 -22.84
C GLY A 262 7.25 4.01 -21.95
N ARG A 263 6.34 4.92 -21.60
CA ARG A 263 6.64 6.01 -20.66
C ARG A 263 6.76 5.50 -19.23
N TRP A 264 5.86 4.61 -18.81
CA TRP A 264 5.89 4.04 -17.46
C TRP A 264 7.14 3.20 -17.23
N GLU A 265 7.61 2.47 -18.23
CA GLU A 265 8.86 1.72 -18.20
C GLU A 265 10.08 2.63 -18.03
N GLN A 266 10.12 3.78 -18.71
CA GLN A 266 11.17 4.78 -18.50
C GLN A 266 11.14 5.37 -17.08
N GLU A 267 9.95 5.70 -16.58
CA GLU A 267 9.76 6.21 -15.22
C GLU A 267 10.18 5.16 -14.17
N TYR A 268 9.83 3.90 -14.39
CA TYR A 268 10.21 2.77 -13.54
C TYR A 268 11.72 2.57 -13.52
N ARG A 269 12.36 2.43 -14.69
CA ARG A 269 13.82 2.27 -14.78
C ARG A 269 14.58 3.41 -14.12
N LYS A 270 14.10 4.65 -14.27
CA LYS A 270 14.68 5.81 -13.58
C LYS A 270 14.58 5.66 -12.06
N THR A 271 13.41 5.26 -11.55
CA THR A 271 13.19 5.08 -10.11
C THR A 271 14.05 3.94 -9.57
N LEU A 272 14.13 2.82 -10.30
CA LEU A 272 14.95 1.66 -9.97
C LEU A 272 16.44 2.01 -9.94
N SER A 273 16.94 2.79 -10.91
CA SER A 273 18.33 3.25 -10.91
C SER A 273 18.69 4.13 -9.70
N ALA A 274 17.69 4.81 -9.12
CA ALA A 274 17.88 5.62 -7.91
C ALA A 274 17.73 4.80 -6.62
N LEU A 275 17.15 3.59 -6.69
CA LEU A 275 16.95 2.71 -5.55
C LEU A 275 18.28 2.11 -5.07
N ALA A 276 19.12 1.62 -5.99
CA ALA A 276 20.41 1.00 -5.69
C ALA A 276 21.34 1.85 -4.77
N PRO A 277 21.65 3.13 -5.09
CA PRO A 277 22.48 3.95 -4.21
C PRO A 277 21.82 4.22 -2.85
N MET A 278 20.49 4.23 -2.78
CA MET A 278 19.75 4.41 -1.52
C MET A 278 19.86 3.18 -0.63
N VAL A 279 19.65 1.98 -1.20
CA VAL A 279 19.83 0.69 -0.49
C VAL A 279 21.28 0.52 -0.06
N SER A 280 22.25 0.86 -0.91
CA SER A 280 23.68 0.81 -0.55
C SER A 280 24.03 1.75 0.61
N THR A 281 23.49 2.98 0.60
CA THR A 281 23.72 3.96 1.69
C THR A 281 23.09 3.48 2.99
N TYR A 282 21.87 2.95 2.93
CA TYR A 282 21.17 2.36 4.07
C TYR A 282 21.93 1.16 4.66
N THR A 283 22.31 0.18 3.84
CA THR A 283 23.04 -1.00 4.29
C THR A 283 24.41 -0.63 4.88
N GLY A 284 25.08 0.40 4.34
CA GLY A 284 26.27 1.00 4.93
C GLY A 284 26.03 1.59 6.32
N TYR A 285 24.99 2.42 6.46
CA TYR A 285 24.59 3.00 7.75
C TYR A 285 24.28 1.93 8.82
N ILE A 286 23.55 0.87 8.44
CA ILE A 286 23.25 -0.24 9.36
C ILE A 286 24.52 -0.99 9.76
N ARG A 287 25.45 -1.23 8.83
CA ARG A 287 26.72 -1.89 9.13
C ARG A 287 27.56 -1.08 10.12
N GLU A 288 27.65 0.23 9.92
CA GLU A 288 28.36 1.13 10.84
C GLU A 288 27.71 1.16 12.23
N SER A 289 26.38 1.12 12.28
CA SER A 289 25.61 1.10 13.53
C SER A 289 25.82 -0.22 14.29
N ALA A 290 25.86 -1.36 13.57
CA ALA A 290 26.15 -2.67 14.15
C ALA A 290 27.56 -2.75 14.76
N GLY A 291 28.56 -2.13 14.11
CA GLY A 291 29.95 -2.13 14.60
C GLY A 291 30.17 -1.40 15.94
N ARG A 292 29.17 -0.64 16.41
CA ARG A 292 29.21 0.07 17.70
C ARG A 292 28.65 -0.77 18.86
N ILE A 293 28.06 -1.92 18.57
CA ILE A 293 27.45 -2.82 19.57
C ILE A 293 28.47 -3.92 19.93
N PRO A 294 28.70 -4.23 21.22
CA PRO A 294 29.61 -5.29 21.61
C PRO A 294 29.21 -6.65 21.03
N SER A 295 30.15 -7.29 20.31
CA SER A 295 29.98 -8.63 19.75
C SER A 295 29.70 -9.67 20.85
N ARG A 296 28.51 -10.28 20.81
CA ARG A 296 28.22 -11.55 21.49
C ARG A 296 27.73 -12.57 20.46
N GLU A 297 27.87 -13.86 20.79
CA GLU A 297 27.65 -14.99 19.88
C GLU A 297 26.38 -14.82 19.03
N PRO A 298 26.41 -15.21 17.74
CA PRO A 298 25.24 -15.20 16.89
C PRO A 298 24.15 -16.07 17.52
N ASP A 299 23.08 -15.42 17.98
CA ASP A 299 21.86 -16.13 18.35
C ASP A 299 21.36 -16.89 17.11
N GLU A 300 20.89 -18.13 17.26
CA GLU A 300 20.42 -18.98 16.14
C GLU A 300 19.30 -18.30 15.34
N ARG A 301 18.70 -17.25 15.91
CA ARG A 301 17.67 -16.39 15.32
C ARG A 301 18.11 -15.54 14.12
N ARG A 302 19.42 -15.34 13.86
CA ARG A 302 19.94 -14.57 12.69
C ARG A 302 19.56 -15.12 11.31
N LYS A 303 18.84 -16.24 11.28
CA LYS A 303 18.66 -17.16 10.15
C LYS A 303 17.24 -17.16 9.57
N ARG A 304 16.41 -16.15 9.82
CA ARG A 304 15.01 -16.17 9.36
C ARG A 304 14.80 -15.58 7.98
N ILE A 305 15.47 -14.48 7.63
CA ILE A 305 15.37 -13.89 6.27
C ILE A 305 16.14 -14.78 5.27
N LEU A 306 15.58 -15.06 4.09
CA LEU A 306 16.21 -15.98 3.13
C LEU A 306 17.53 -15.41 2.61
N SER A 307 17.58 -14.11 2.37
CA SER A 307 18.79 -13.42 1.95
C SER A 307 19.89 -13.42 3.02
N SER A 308 19.53 -13.32 4.31
CA SER A 308 20.50 -13.31 5.41
C SER A 308 21.09 -14.70 5.68
N LEU A 309 20.36 -15.76 5.35
CA LEU A 309 20.85 -17.14 5.36
C LEU A 309 22.01 -17.33 4.37
N ILE A 310 21.91 -16.76 3.16
CA ILE A 310 22.92 -16.91 2.10
C ILE A 310 24.24 -16.23 2.51
N GLU A 311 24.19 -15.00 3.06
CA GLU A 311 25.40 -14.31 3.55
C GLU A 311 26.11 -15.09 4.69
N GLY A 312 25.35 -15.79 5.54
CA GLY A 312 25.88 -16.60 6.63
C GLY A 312 26.66 -17.84 6.18
N TYR A 313 26.33 -18.41 5.01
CA TYR A 313 27.03 -19.57 4.45
C TYR A 313 28.32 -19.20 3.70
N PHE A 314 28.42 -17.99 3.16
CA PHE A 314 29.59 -17.52 2.40
C PHE A 314 30.60 -16.70 3.23
N SER A 315 30.38 -16.56 4.54
CA SER A 315 31.27 -15.84 5.47
C SER A 315 32.28 -16.74 6.21
N ILE A 316 32.59 -17.92 5.66
CA ILE A 316 33.65 -18.84 6.19
C ILE A 316 34.97 -18.58 5.45
#